data_AF-F5YLF0-F1
#
_entry.id   AF-F5YLF0-F1
#
_cell.length_a   1.000
_cell.length_b   1.000
_cell.length_c   1.000
_cell.angle_alpha   90.00
_cell.angle_beta   90.00
_cell.angle_gamma   90.00
#
_symmetry.space_group_name_H-M   'P 1'
#
loop_
_entity.id
_entity.type
_entity.pdbx_description
1 polymer ?
#
loop_
_entity_poly.entity_id
_entity_poly.type
_entity_poly.pdbx_seq_one_letter_code
_entity_poly.pdbx_strand_id
1 'polypeptide(L)'
;MKRIFLILGFISCVAGMGFAASAEDLEIYMYLYNNSRSVTDQYAILTVLQTLKLNGAGEFYATALNRLVNQYPNIQRSAPVLEKTAADDLAQTLSALLGEEKYTTAAPDLWRTIGAFTAPNVKAEALIALGKMRATDFLPQVVRILQDLNSAPPAGREEADSKGKIARGAIIALEKFRDPSGYLPVFFMATGGYPDSVKQLAKATLPVILEDPSAPLTEVIRSASYPYSIKFLALQTEEEANIGSQPKAGVAVAALSEGWRAATNDVRQRQDLLRIRKTSIDMIKRYSTTDPAVYPLLERSFKEGGDDNEKLDSITALAALGSEDAVKLLSSFLQITTGRYASQTNNRSDEALIRSLINNLGVSAANVSGPVRESAKSSLRSVGAVPNLTPAVKNLASDALTKLN
;
A
#
# COMPACT_ATOMS: atom_id res chain seq x y z
N MET A 1 16.08 -4.94 53.79
CA MET A 1 17.51 -4.95 53.36
C MET A 1 18.18 -6.33 53.44
N LYS A 2 18.07 -7.12 54.53
CA LYS A 2 18.72 -8.45 54.61
C LYS A 2 18.26 -9.51 53.59
N ARG A 3 17.06 -9.39 53.01
CA ARG A 3 16.55 -10.34 51.98
C ARG A 3 17.01 -10.03 50.55
N ILE A 4 17.39 -8.78 50.26
CA ILE A 4 17.87 -8.37 48.92
C ILE A 4 19.29 -8.90 48.67
N PHE A 5 20.14 -8.95 49.70
CA PHE A 5 21.49 -9.51 49.60
C PHE A 5 21.52 -11.03 49.38
N LEU A 6 20.50 -11.76 49.83
CA LEU A 6 20.42 -13.21 49.68
C LEU A 6 20.03 -13.63 48.25
N ILE A 7 19.23 -12.81 47.56
CA ILE A 7 18.84 -13.02 46.16
C ILE A 7 20.02 -12.71 45.21
N LEU A 8 20.80 -11.65 45.49
CA LEU A 8 21.99 -11.29 44.70
C LEU A 8 23.16 -12.29 44.82
N GLY A 9 23.32 -12.94 45.99
CA GLY A 9 24.36 -13.95 46.20
C GLY A 9 24.09 -15.28 45.49
N PHE A 10 22.82 -15.67 45.29
CA PHE A 10 22.49 -16.92 44.61
C PHE A 10 22.62 -16.82 43.08
N ILE A 11 22.39 -15.63 42.52
CA ILE A 11 22.48 -15.37 41.08
C ILE A 11 23.94 -15.47 40.56
N SER A 12 24.94 -15.20 41.40
CA SER A 12 26.34 -15.16 40.98
C SER A 12 27.05 -16.53 40.94
N CYS A 13 26.51 -17.57 41.59
CA CYS A 13 27.12 -18.91 41.55
C CYS A 13 26.67 -19.80 40.38
N VAL A 14 25.59 -19.45 39.66
CA VAL A 14 25.01 -20.32 38.61
C VAL A 14 25.54 -19.99 37.21
N ALA A 15 26.16 -18.82 37.00
CA ALA A 15 26.56 -18.35 35.67
C ALA A 15 27.80 -19.07 35.05
N GLY A 16 28.43 -20.01 35.76
CA GLY A 16 29.73 -20.59 35.37
C GLY A 16 29.71 -21.96 34.69
N MET A 17 28.57 -22.65 34.62
CA MET A 17 28.50 -24.00 34.06
C MET A 17 27.51 -24.04 32.90
N GLY A 18 28.01 -24.28 31.69
CA GLY A 18 27.22 -24.44 30.47
C GLY A 18 26.42 -25.74 30.48
N PHE A 19 25.47 -25.85 31.40
CA PHE A 19 24.50 -26.94 31.43
C PHE A 19 23.49 -26.74 30.31
N ALA A 20 23.22 -27.81 29.58
CA ALA A 20 22.02 -27.90 28.76
C ALA A 20 20.83 -27.70 29.68
N ALA A 21 20.13 -26.57 29.50
CA ALA A 21 18.86 -26.24 30.11
C ALA A 21 17.98 -27.48 30.24
N SER A 22 17.82 -27.98 31.47
CA SER A 22 17.08 -29.19 31.76
C SER A 22 15.62 -28.85 32.03
N ALA A 23 14.71 -29.81 31.86
CA ALA A 23 13.31 -29.64 32.26
C ALA A 23 13.17 -29.28 33.75
N GLU A 24 14.12 -29.74 34.58
CA GLU A 24 14.17 -29.46 36.02
C GLU A 24 14.37 -27.97 36.31
N ASP A 25 15.16 -27.26 35.49
CA ASP A 25 15.37 -25.81 35.63
C ASP A 25 14.05 -25.06 35.45
N LEU A 26 13.26 -25.42 34.44
CA LEU A 26 11.96 -24.80 34.18
C LEU A 26 11.01 -25.01 35.37
N GLU A 27 10.95 -26.21 35.94
CA GLU A 27 10.10 -26.52 37.09
C GLU A 27 10.43 -25.66 38.32
N ILE A 28 11.73 -25.45 38.60
CA ILE A 28 12.17 -24.60 39.71
C ILE A 28 11.68 -23.16 39.51
N TYR A 29 11.85 -22.60 38.32
CA TYR A 29 11.41 -21.24 38.04
C TYR A 29 9.88 -21.11 38.00
N MET A 30 9.16 -22.12 37.52
CA MET A 30 7.69 -22.18 37.61
C MET A 30 7.24 -22.15 39.07
N TYR A 31 7.90 -22.93 39.93
CA TYR A 31 7.62 -22.92 41.37
C TYR A 31 7.89 -21.55 41.98
N LEU A 32 9.04 -20.92 41.69
CA LEU A 32 9.37 -19.58 42.18
C LEU A 32 8.34 -18.54 41.69
N TYR A 33 7.97 -18.60 40.41
CA TYR A 33 6.97 -17.70 39.82
C TYR A 33 5.63 -17.83 40.51
N ASN A 34 5.16 -19.06 40.74
CA ASN A 34 3.85 -19.31 41.36
C ASN A 34 3.80 -18.87 42.83
N ASN A 35 4.93 -18.94 43.55
CA ASN A 35 5.05 -18.54 44.96
C ASN A 35 5.43 -17.05 45.17
N SER A 36 5.69 -16.31 44.09
CA SER A 36 5.93 -14.87 44.16
C SER A 36 4.71 -14.10 44.70
N ARG A 37 4.97 -13.02 45.44
CA ARG A 37 3.91 -12.21 46.08
C ARG A 37 3.58 -10.92 45.35
N SER A 38 4.45 -10.49 44.44
CA SER A 38 4.33 -9.24 43.69
C SER A 38 4.53 -9.47 42.20
N VAL A 39 3.99 -8.58 41.37
CA VAL A 39 4.19 -8.62 39.92
C VAL A 39 5.64 -8.27 39.58
N THR A 40 6.26 -7.41 40.40
CA THR A 40 7.70 -7.11 40.31
C THR A 40 8.56 -8.36 40.45
N ASP A 41 8.28 -9.24 41.43
CA ASP A 41 9.00 -10.50 41.60
C ASP A 41 8.76 -11.45 40.42
N GLN A 42 7.51 -11.52 39.92
CA GLN A 42 7.15 -12.34 38.74
C GLN A 42 7.95 -11.93 37.51
N TYR A 43 8.05 -10.62 37.27
CA TYR A 43 8.80 -10.07 36.15
C TYR A 43 10.30 -10.35 36.26
N ALA A 44 10.87 -10.19 37.46
CA ALA A 44 12.29 -10.51 37.70
C ALA A 44 12.60 -11.99 37.40
N ILE A 45 11.73 -12.91 37.84
CA ILE A 45 11.86 -14.35 37.56
C ILE A 45 11.76 -14.62 36.06
N LEU A 46 10.79 -14.00 35.35
CA LEU A 46 10.63 -14.19 33.92
C LEU A 46 11.84 -13.67 33.12
N THR A 47 12.47 -12.59 33.56
CA THR A 47 13.68 -12.04 32.93
C THR A 47 14.86 -13.02 33.02
N VAL A 48 14.98 -13.73 34.15
CA VAL A 48 15.97 -14.80 34.30
C VAL A 48 15.66 -15.96 33.35
N LEU A 49 14.40 -16.39 33.29
CA LEU A 49 13.96 -17.43 32.36
C LEU A 49 14.25 -17.08 30.89
N GLN A 50 13.98 -15.84 30.47
CA GLN A 50 14.28 -15.35 29.12
C GLN A 50 15.78 -15.41 28.80
N THR A 51 16.63 -15.11 29.80
CA THR A 51 18.09 -15.17 29.64
C THR A 51 18.59 -16.60 29.41
N LEU A 52 17.94 -17.58 30.04
CA LEU A 52 18.27 -19.00 29.90
C LEU A 52 17.79 -19.61 28.58
N LYS A 53 16.88 -18.94 27.85
CA LYS A 53 16.31 -19.41 26.57
C LYS A 53 15.77 -20.85 26.65
N LEU A 54 15.04 -21.16 27.72
CA LEU A 54 14.41 -22.48 27.88
C LEU A 54 13.30 -22.65 26.83
N ASN A 55 13.38 -23.70 26.01
CA ASN A 55 12.34 -24.04 25.04
C ASN A 55 11.21 -24.83 25.74
N GLY A 56 10.00 -24.80 25.17
CA GLY A 56 8.88 -25.64 25.63
C GLY A 56 8.14 -25.07 26.85
N ALA A 57 8.43 -23.83 27.24
CA ALA A 57 7.76 -23.13 28.33
C ALA A 57 6.42 -22.46 27.91
N GLY A 58 5.92 -22.74 26.70
CA GLY A 58 4.72 -22.13 26.13
C GLY A 58 3.46 -22.24 27.02
N GLU A 59 3.20 -23.41 27.60
CA GLU A 59 2.06 -23.63 28.51
C GLU A 59 2.18 -22.80 29.79
N PHE A 60 3.40 -22.74 30.35
CA PHE A 60 3.68 -21.90 31.51
C PHE A 60 3.47 -20.42 31.20
N TYR A 61 4.01 -19.92 30.08
CA TYR A 61 3.83 -18.53 29.68
C TYR A 61 2.35 -18.19 29.42
N ALA A 62 1.58 -19.12 28.84
CA ALA A 62 0.16 -18.94 28.60
C ALA A 62 -0.62 -18.83 29.93
N THR A 63 -0.33 -19.73 30.87
CA THR A 63 -0.93 -19.73 32.21
C THR A 63 -0.58 -18.47 32.98
N ALA A 64 0.68 -18.03 32.91
CA ALA A 64 1.16 -16.80 33.52
C ALA A 64 0.44 -15.57 32.93
N LEU A 65 0.29 -15.50 31.60
CA LEU A 65 -0.39 -14.40 30.92
C LEU A 65 -1.88 -14.37 31.28
N ASN A 66 -2.57 -15.52 31.24
CA ASN A 66 -3.97 -15.63 31.63
C ASN A 66 -4.20 -15.12 33.05
N ARG A 67 -3.37 -15.56 34.00
CA ARG A 67 -3.39 -15.09 35.39
C ARG A 67 -3.21 -13.57 35.47
N LEU A 68 -2.22 -13.02 34.77
CA LEU A 68 -1.95 -11.59 34.77
C LEU A 68 -3.12 -10.78 34.20
N VAL A 69 -3.68 -11.19 33.05
CA VAL A 69 -4.83 -10.54 32.41
C VAL A 69 -6.04 -10.52 33.35
N ASN A 70 -6.31 -11.61 34.08
CA ASN A 70 -7.39 -11.68 35.05
C ASN A 70 -7.16 -10.77 36.28
N GLN A 71 -5.90 -10.55 36.67
CA GLN A 71 -5.53 -9.73 37.82
C GLN A 71 -5.38 -8.24 37.48
N TYR A 72 -5.12 -7.90 36.21
CA TYR A 72 -4.79 -6.55 35.76
C TYR A 72 -5.82 -5.48 36.16
N PRO A 73 -7.15 -5.69 36.06
CA PRO A 73 -8.11 -4.68 36.50
C PRO A 73 -7.96 -4.28 37.98
N ASN A 74 -7.56 -5.22 38.84
CA ASN A 74 -7.32 -4.95 40.26
C ASN A 74 -5.97 -4.23 40.47
N ILE A 75 -4.93 -4.66 39.76
CA ILE A 75 -3.62 -4.00 39.76
C ILE A 75 -3.78 -2.53 39.34
N GLN A 76 -4.53 -2.28 38.28
CA GLN A 76 -4.73 -0.94 37.73
C GLN A 76 -5.48 0.00 38.67
N ARG A 77 -6.41 -0.51 39.48
CA ARG A 77 -7.18 0.29 40.45
C ARG A 77 -6.41 0.58 41.73
N SER A 78 -5.69 -0.40 42.25
CA SER A 78 -5.28 -0.38 43.67
C SER A 78 -3.78 -0.52 43.89
N ALA A 79 -2.99 -0.98 42.91
CA ALA A 79 -1.57 -1.20 43.10
C ALA A 79 -0.76 0.12 42.98
N PRO A 80 0.42 0.22 43.59
CA PRO A 80 1.33 1.35 43.39
C PRO A 80 1.83 1.42 41.92
N VAL A 81 2.29 2.59 41.50
CA VAL A 81 2.77 2.83 40.11
C VAL A 81 3.82 1.79 39.68
N LEU A 82 4.73 1.43 40.58
CA LEU A 82 5.76 0.42 40.31
C LEU A 82 5.18 -0.94 39.88
N GLU A 83 4.13 -1.40 40.56
CA GLU A 83 3.48 -2.68 40.23
C GLU A 83 2.69 -2.60 38.91
N LYS A 84 2.15 -1.43 38.57
CA LYS A 84 1.49 -1.20 37.26
C LYS A 84 2.50 -1.28 36.13
N THR A 85 3.64 -0.61 36.28
CA THR A 85 4.75 -0.69 35.31
C THR A 85 5.28 -2.12 35.18
N ALA A 86 5.49 -2.81 36.30
CA ALA A 86 5.92 -4.21 36.28
C ALA A 86 4.89 -5.13 35.59
N ALA A 87 3.59 -4.86 35.76
CA ALA A 87 2.53 -5.60 35.06
C ALA A 87 2.56 -5.37 33.55
N ASP A 88 2.77 -4.13 33.11
CA ASP A 88 2.91 -3.81 31.68
C ASP A 88 4.15 -4.51 31.11
N ASP A 89 5.31 -4.43 31.78
CA ASP A 89 6.55 -5.07 31.34
C ASP A 89 6.45 -6.61 31.30
N LEU A 90 5.79 -7.19 32.32
CA LEU A 90 5.53 -8.63 32.38
C LEU A 90 4.60 -9.08 31.24
N ALA A 91 3.53 -8.34 30.97
CA ALA A 91 2.59 -8.66 29.87
C ALA A 91 3.27 -8.55 28.51
N GLN A 92 4.11 -7.53 28.30
CA GLN A 92 4.90 -7.38 27.09
C GLN A 92 5.84 -8.58 26.91
N THR A 93 6.59 -8.94 27.94
CA THR A 93 7.57 -10.04 27.89
C THR A 93 6.90 -11.40 27.66
N LEU A 94 5.81 -11.69 28.37
CA LEU A 94 5.04 -12.92 28.16
C LEU A 94 4.48 -13.00 26.74
N SER A 95 3.99 -11.87 26.19
CA SER A 95 3.50 -11.83 24.81
C SER A 95 4.61 -12.15 23.81
N ALA A 96 5.79 -11.53 23.97
CA ALA A 96 6.95 -11.77 23.12
C ALA A 96 7.37 -13.25 23.14
N LEU A 97 7.54 -13.82 24.34
CA LEU A 97 7.94 -15.21 24.56
C LEU A 97 6.93 -16.20 23.95
N LEU A 98 5.63 -15.95 24.16
CA LEU A 98 4.56 -16.76 23.55
C LEU A 98 4.62 -16.73 22.01
N GLY A 99 4.89 -15.55 21.43
CA GLY A 99 5.06 -15.41 19.99
C GLY A 99 6.31 -16.11 19.46
N GLU A 100 7.41 -16.12 20.22
CA GLU A 100 8.65 -16.82 19.89
C GLU A 100 8.47 -18.35 19.92
N GLU A 101 7.80 -18.87 20.95
CA GLU A 101 7.43 -20.28 21.08
C GLU A 101 6.31 -20.70 20.11
N LYS A 102 5.65 -19.74 19.44
CA LYS A 102 4.50 -19.95 18.55
C LYS A 102 3.37 -20.76 19.23
N TYR A 103 3.15 -20.55 20.51
CA TYR A 103 2.19 -21.31 21.30
C TYR A 103 0.74 -20.85 21.07
N THR A 104 0.09 -21.42 20.05
CA THR A 104 -1.21 -20.95 19.51
C THR A 104 -2.37 -21.00 20.51
N THR A 105 -2.35 -21.91 21.49
CA THR A 105 -3.38 -22.00 22.54
C THR A 105 -3.51 -20.71 23.36
N ALA A 106 -2.47 -19.87 23.41
CA ALA A 106 -2.49 -18.58 24.10
C ALA A 106 -3.10 -17.42 23.29
N ALA A 107 -3.47 -17.64 22.02
CA ALA A 107 -4.00 -16.56 21.17
C ALA A 107 -5.23 -15.84 21.77
N PRO A 108 -6.22 -16.52 22.39
CA PRO A 108 -7.33 -15.84 23.06
C PRO A 108 -6.89 -14.91 24.20
N ASP A 109 -5.88 -15.31 24.97
CA ASP A 109 -5.37 -14.49 26.07
C ASP A 109 -4.52 -13.31 25.57
N LEU A 110 -3.75 -13.47 24.49
CA LEU A 110 -3.10 -12.36 23.79
C LEU A 110 -4.11 -11.33 23.28
N TRP A 111 -5.23 -11.80 22.73
CA TRP A 111 -6.31 -10.90 22.32
C TRP A 111 -6.91 -10.13 23.50
N ARG A 112 -7.16 -10.82 24.62
CA ARG A 112 -7.63 -10.17 25.86
C ARG A 112 -6.62 -9.14 26.38
N THR A 113 -5.32 -9.40 26.26
CA THR A 113 -4.24 -8.46 26.63
C THR A 113 -4.36 -7.13 25.85
N ILE A 114 -4.67 -7.18 24.55
CA ILE A 114 -4.85 -5.97 23.72
C ILE A 114 -6.00 -5.09 24.24
N GLY A 115 -7.08 -5.70 24.73
CA GLY A 115 -8.25 -5.01 25.28
C GLY A 115 -8.07 -4.55 26.73
N ALA A 116 -7.37 -5.33 27.55
CA ALA A 116 -7.23 -5.09 28.98
C ALA A 116 -6.19 -4.01 29.32
N PHE A 117 -5.07 -3.99 28.60
CA PHE A 117 -3.94 -3.10 28.90
C PHE A 117 -4.09 -1.75 28.18
N THR A 118 -3.67 -0.66 28.82
CA THR A 118 -3.66 0.68 28.19
C THR A 118 -2.32 1.01 27.53
N ALA A 119 -1.23 0.39 28.00
CA ALA A 119 0.11 0.63 27.51
C ALA A 119 0.26 0.23 26.03
N PRO A 120 0.66 1.15 25.12
CA PRO A 120 0.77 0.87 23.69
C PRO A 120 1.80 -0.21 23.34
N ASN A 121 2.89 -0.31 24.11
CA ASN A 121 3.92 -1.32 23.90
C ASN A 121 3.38 -2.74 24.14
N VAL A 122 2.55 -2.93 25.17
CA VAL A 122 1.91 -4.21 25.49
C VAL A 122 0.99 -4.65 24.36
N LYS A 123 0.14 -3.73 23.86
CA LYS A 123 -0.75 -4.00 22.72
C LYS A 123 0.04 -4.36 21.47
N ALA A 124 1.11 -3.62 21.18
CA ALA A 124 1.96 -3.87 20.03
C ALA A 124 2.58 -5.26 20.08
N GLU A 125 3.14 -5.66 21.22
CA GLU A 125 3.79 -6.96 21.37
C GLU A 125 2.79 -8.12 21.32
N ALA A 126 1.61 -7.96 21.92
CA ALA A 126 0.52 -8.94 21.81
C ALA A 126 0.07 -9.14 20.35
N LEU A 127 -0.05 -8.05 19.57
CA LEU A 127 -0.34 -8.12 18.14
C LEU A 127 0.76 -8.85 17.35
N ILE A 128 2.03 -8.51 17.62
CA ILE A 128 3.18 -9.19 17.00
C ILE A 128 3.15 -10.69 17.29
N ALA A 129 2.88 -11.06 18.54
CA ALA A 129 2.79 -12.45 18.97
C ALA A 129 1.67 -13.22 18.23
N LEU A 130 0.48 -12.62 18.09
CA LEU A 130 -0.61 -13.20 17.29
C LEU A 130 -0.18 -13.44 15.83
N GLY A 131 0.55 -12.51 15.23
CA GLY A 131 1.13 -12.66 13.90
C GLY A 131 2.16 -13.79 13.82
N LYS A 132 3.11 -13.84 14.77
CA LYS A 132 4.15 -14.89 14.82
C LYS A 132 3.55 -16.30 14.96
N MET A 133 2.46 -16.43 15.72
CA MET A 133 1.69 -17.66 15.89
C MET A 133 0.83 -18.03 14.67
N ARG A 134 0.62 -17.09 13.74
CA ARG A 134 -0.37 -17.19 12.66
C ARG A 134 -1.77 -17.51 13.18
N ALA A 135 -2.18 -16.83 14.24
CA ALA A 135 -3.53 -16.96 14.81
C ALA A 135 -4.58 -16.28 13.92
N THR A 136 -4.91 -16.91 12.78
CA THR A 136 -5.77 -16.36 11.72
C THR A 136 -7.20 -16.06 12.16
N ASP A 137 -7.69 -16.70 13.23
CA ASP A 137 -9.01 -16.42 13.82
C ASP A 137 -9.12 -14.98 14.35
N PHE A 138 -7.98 -14.31 14.56
CA PHE A 138 -7.89 -12.92 14.99
C PHE A 138 -7.56 -11.94 13.85
N LEU A 139 -7.36 -12.41 12.62
CA LEU A 139 -7.06 -11.56 11.47
C LEU A 139 -8.12 -10.45 11.26
N PRO A 140 -9.44 -10.72 11.23
CA PRO A 140 -10.45 -9.67 11.05
C PRO A 140 -10.36 -8.56 12.11
N GLN A 141 -10.02 -8.91 13.34
CA GLN A 141 -9.92 -8.00 14.46
C GLN A 141 -8.63 -7.16 14.37
N VAL A 142 -7.52 -7.74 13.91
CA VAL A 142 -6.27 -7.01 13.63
C VAL A 142 -6.47 -6.03 12.46
N VAL A 143 -7.16 -6.46 11.40
CA VAL A 143 -7.57 -5.58 10.29
C VAL A 143 -8.40 -4.41 10.81
N ARG A 144 -9.40 -4.70 11.64
CA ARG A 144 -10.27 -3.67 12.26
C ARG A 144 -9.48 -2.67 13.12
N ILE A 145 -8.49 -3.13 13.89
CA ILE A 145 -7.63 -2.21 14.68
C ILE A 145 -6.97 -1.18 13.76
N LEU A 146 -6.37 -1.58 12.64
CA LEU A 146 -5.75 -0.61 11.72
C LEU A 146 -6.79 0.28 11.04
N GLN A 147 -7.96 -0.25 10.70
CA GLN A 147 -9.06 0.55 10.14
C GLN A 147 -9.50 1.64 11.13
N ASP A 148 -9.76 1.27 12.38
CA ASP A 148 -10.17 2.20 13.45
C ASP A 148 -9.10 3.28 13.68
N LEU A 149 -7.81 2.90 13.65
CA LEU A 149 -6.70 3.85 13.73
C LEU A 149 -6.67 4.82 12.53
N ASN A 150 -6.86 4.31 11.30
CA ASN A 150 -6.92 5.13 10.08
C ASN A 150 -8.12 6.08 10.04
N SER A 151 -9.26 5.68 10.61
CA SER A 151 -10.46 6.53 10.70
C SER A 151 -10.33 7.64 11.74
N ALA A 152 -9.42 7.50 12.71
CA ALA A 152 -9.16 8.49 13.75
C ALA A 152 -7.68 8.89 13.78
N PRO A 153 -7.21 9.70 12.81
CA PRO A 153 -5.82 10.15 12.77
C PRO A 153 -5.44 10.90 14.05
N PRO A 154 -4.17 10.81 14.50
CA PRO A 154 -3.74 11.41 15.76
C PRO A 154 -3.82 12.94 15.71
N ALA A 155 -4.29 13.57 16.79
CA ALA A 155 -4.43 15.02 16.91
C ALA A 155 -3.13 15.74 17.33
N GLY A 156 -2.13 14.98 17.80
CA GLY A 156 -0.85 15.51 18.25
C GLY A 156 0.25 14.46 18.31
N ARG A 157 1.48 14.89 18.61
CA ARG A 157 2.67 14.04 18.58
C ARG A 157 2.61 12.85 19.54
N GLU A 158 2.17 13.08 20.79
CA GLU A 158 2.08 12.02 21.80
C GLU A 158 1.08 10.93 21.38
N GLU A 159 -0.08 11.33 20.86
CA GLU A 159 -1.07 10.41 20.34
C GLU A 159 -0.56 9.67 19.09
N ALA A 160 0.17 10.37 18.21
CA ALA A 160 0.79 9.76 17.03
C ALA A 160 1.83 8.71 17.41
N ASP A 161 2.64 8.96 18.44
CA ASP A 161 3.63 8.01 18.94
C ASP A 161 2.95 6.80 19.61
N SER A 162 1.90 7.03 20.41
CA SER A 162 1.11 5.99 21.05
C SER A 162 0.38 5.10 20.05
N LYS A 163 -0.42 5.68 19.15
CA LYS A 163 -1.10 4.97 18.06
C LYS A 163 -0.12 4.31 17.10
N GLY A 164 1.01 4.97 16.82
CA GLY A 164 2.07 4.44 15.97
C GLY A 164 2.69 3.13 16.48
N LYS A 165 2.83 2.98 17.80
CA LYS A 165 3.28 1.71 18.41
C LYS A 165 2.28 0.58 18.17
N ILE A 166 1.00 0.84 18.39
CA ILE A 166 -0.08 -0.14 18.14
C ILE A 166 -0.13 -0.50 16.65
N ALA A 167 -0.08 0.51 15.76
CA ALA A 167 -0.05 0.32 14.32
C ALA A 167 1.14 -0.54 13.88
N ARG A 168 2.35 -0.30 14.42
CA ARG A 168 3.53 -1.13 14.17
C ARG A 168 3.28 -2.59 14.49
N GLY A 169 2.69 -2.88 15.65
CA GLY A 169 2.39 -4.25 16.04
C GLY A 169 1.39 -4.93 15.10
N ALA A 170 0.32 -4.22 14.72
CA ALA A 170 -0.67 -4.74 13.79
C ALA A 170 -0.14 -4.90 12.35
N ILE A 171 0.70 -3.99 11.85
CA ILE A 171 1.35 -4.12 10.54
C ILE A 171 2.22 -5.38 10.49
N ILE A 172 3.05 -5.60 11.52
CA ILE A 172 3.87 -6.82 11.62
C ILE A 172 2.99 -8.07 11.69
N ALA A 173 1.86 -8.00 12.40
CA ALA A 173 0.93 -9.11 12.45
C ALA A 173 0.35 -9.45 11.07
N LEU A 174 -0.13 -8.44 10.33
CA LEU A 174 -0.67 -8.60 8.97
C LEU A 174 0.41 -9.08 7.98
N GLU A 175 1.66 -8.62 8.11
CA GLU A 175 2.81 -9.14 7.36
C GLU A 175 2.97 -10.66 7.52
N LYS A 176 2.76 -11.18 8.74
CA LYS A 176 2.86 -12.62 9.02
C LYS A 176 1.64 -13.42 8.58
N PHE A 177 0.46 -12.81 8.58
CA PHE A 177 -0.75 -13.44 8.05
C PHE A 177 -0.73 -13.55 6.52
N ARG A 178 -0.15 -12.57 5.81
CA ARG A 178 -0.10 -12.51 4.34
C ARG A 178 -1.47 -12.65 3.68
N ASP A 179 -2.47 -12.00 4.30
CA ASP A 179 -3.84 -12.03 3.81
C ASP A 179 -4.19 -10.73 3.08
N PRO A 180 -4.81 -10.79 1.88
CA PRO A 180 -5.18 -9.61 1.10
C PRO A 180 -6.07 -8.60 1.85
N SER A 181 -6.90 -9.05 2.80
CA SER A 181 -7.75 -8.16 3.61
C SER A 181 -6.95 -7.18 4.47
N GLY A 182 -5.68 -7.51 4.77
CA GLY A 182 -4.75 -6.62 5.46
C GLY A 182 -4.14 -5.53 4.59
N TYR A 183 -4.22 -5.64 3.25
CA TYR A 183 -3.50 -4.75 2.34
C TYR A 183 -3.96 -3.28 2.46
N LEU A 184 -5.26 -3.02 2.32
CA LEU A 184 -5.79 -1.64 2.35
C LEU A 184 -5.55 -0.92 3.68
N PRO A 185 -5.78 -1.53 4.86
CA PRO A 185 -5.43 -0.89 6.14
C PRO A 185 -3.94 -0.51 6.24
N VAL A 186 -3.03 -1.37 5.75
CA VAL A 186 -1.58 -1.07 5.72
C VAL A 186 -1.26 0.01 4.69
N PHE A 187 -1.93 0.01 3.54
CA PHE A 187 -1.76 1.04 2.50
C PHE A 187 -2.06 2.43 3.05
N PHE A 188 -3.18 2.61 3.76
CA PHE A 188 -3.50 3.91 4.37
C PHE A 188 -2.53 4.33 5.48
N MET A 189 -1.93 3.37 6.18
CA MET A 189 -0.87 3.66 7.17
C MET A 189 0.41 4.18 6.52
N ALA A 190 0.74 3.70 5.32
CA ALA A 190 1.91 4.14 4.55
C ALA A 190 1.84 5.61 4.11
N THR A 191 0.64 6.19 4.12
CA THR A 191 0.34 7.50 3.52
C THR A 191 -0.23 8.51 4.53
N GLY A 192 -0.68 8.05 5.70
CA GLY A 192 -1.34 8.86 6.73
C GLY A 192 -0.40 9.70 7.63
N GLY A 193 -0.99 10.33 8.65
CA GLY A 193 -0.32 11.21 9.62
C GLY A 193 0.49 10.49 10.72
N TYR A 194 1.05 9.31 10.43
CA TYR A 194 1.81 8.50 11.38
C TYR A 194 3.29 8.91 11.44
N PRO A 195 4.05 8.48 12.47
CA PRO A 195 5.51 8.62 12.47
C PRO A 195 6.16 7.99 11.23
N ASP A 196 7.26 8.56 10.75
CA ASP A 196 7.93 8.08 9.53
C ASP A 196 8.39 6.61 9.62
N SER A 197 8.77 6.15 10.81
CA SER A 197 9.11 4.75 11.05
C SER A 197 7.95 3.79 10.76
N VAL A 198 6.71 4.19 11.08
CA VAL A 198 5.49 3.40 10.79
C VAL A 198 5.18 3.44 9.30
N LYS A 199 5.29 4.61 8.66
CA LYS A 199 5.10 4.74 7.21
C LYS A 199 6.08 3.88 6.42
N GLN A 200 7.37 3.91 6.78
CA GLN A 200 8.41 3.11 6.14
C GLN A 200 8.17 1.62 6.32
N LEU A 201 7.80 1.19 7.54
CA LEU A 201 7.43 -0.19 7.81
C LEU A 201 6.23 -0.63 6.98
N ALA A 202 5.16 0.18 6.91
CA ALA A 202 3.98 -0.11 6.11
C ALA A 202 4.34 -0.29 4.64
N LYS A 203 5.12 0.65 4.05
CA LYS A 203 5.59 0.56 2.66
C LYS A 203 6.38 -0.72 2.39
N ALA A 204 7.30 -1.09 3.28
CA ALA A 204 8.08 -2.32 3.17
C ALA A 204 7.22 -3.59 3.31
N THR A 205 6.10 -3.50 4.03
CA THR A 205 5.19 -4.62 4.31
C THR A 205 4.21 -4.90 3.18
N LEU A 206 3.76 -3.87 2.44
CA LEU A 206 2.79 -4.02 1.34
C LEU A 206 3.11 -5.15 0.35
N PRO A 207 4.32 -5.24 -0.25
CA PRO A 207 4.64 -6.31 -1.19
C PRO A 207 4.75 -7.70 -0.53
N VAL A 208 4.88 -7.77 0.80
CA VAL A 208 4.91 -9.04 1.55
C VAL A 208 3.50 -9.55 1.83
N ILE A 209 2.54 -8.64 2.04
CA ILE A 209 1.13 -8.98 2.23
C ILE A 209 0.52 -9.47 0.91
N LEU A 210 0.74 -8.71 -0.16
CA LEU A 210 0.14 -8.99 -1.46
C LEU A 210 1.11 -8.57 -2.57
N GLU A 211 1.53 -9.55 -3.37
CA GLU A 211 2.46 -9.32 -4.49
C GLU A 211 1.80 -8.51 -5.61
N ASP A 212 0.54 -8.84 -5.94
CA ASP A 212 -0.28 -8.14 -6.93
C ASP A 212 -1.39 -7.30 -6.27
N PRO A 213 -1.17 -5.98 -6.08
CA PRO A 213 -2.13 -5.10 -5.45
C PRO A 213 -3.19 -4.52 -6.40
N SER A 214 -3.26 -4.96 -7.66
CA SER A 214 -4.14 -4.33 -8.66
C SER A 214 -5.61 -4.33 -8.23
N ALA A 215 -6.10 -5.42 -7.64
CA ALA A 215 -7.49 -5.54 -7.21
C ALA A 215 -7.86 -4.52 -6.11
N PRO A 216 -7.19 -4.50 -4.93
CA PRO A 216 -7.50 -3.50 -3.90
C PRO A 216 -7.21 -2.06 -4.33
N LEU A 217 -6.17 -1.80 -5.13
CA LEU A 217 -5.90 -0.43 -5.61
C LEU A 217 -6.94 0.04 -6.63
N THR A 218 -7.45 -0.84 -7.48
CA THR A 218 -8.59 -0.55 -8.37
C THR A 218 -9.85 -0.19 -7.59
N GLU A 219 -10.10 -0.88 -6.47
CA GLU A 219 -11.23 -0.56 -5.58
C GLU A 219 -11.10 0.86 -5.01
N VAL A 220 -9.91 1.23 -4.51
CA VAL A 220 -9.62 2.58 -4.02
C VAL A 220 -9.87 3.62 -5.11
N ILE A 221 -9.39 3.37 -6.33
CA ILE A 221 -9.57 4.27 -7.47
C ILE A 221 -11.06 4.44 -7.83
N ARG A 222 -11.83 3.35 -7.88
CA ARG A 222 -13.25 3.39 -8.28
C ARG A 222 -14.19 3.91 -7.20
N SER A 223 -13.81 3.82 -5.94
CA SER A 223 -14.65 4.21 -4.80
C SER A 223 -14.89 5.73 -4.76
N ALA A 224 -16.14 6.14 -4.60
CA ALA A 224 -16.49 7.55 -4.42
C ALA A 224 -16.12 8.11 -3.03
N SER A 225 -15.80 7.22 -2.08
CA SER A 225 -15.52 7.60 -0.69
C SER A 225 -14.12 8.17 -0.48
N TYR A 226 -13.19 7.92 -1.41
CA TYR A 226 -11.81 8.38 -1.29
C TYR A 226 -11.55 9.68 -2.05
N PRO A 227 -10.79 10.63 -1.46
CA PRO A 227 -10.41 11.85 -2.14
C PRO A 227 -9.45 11.54 -3.32
N TYR A 228 -9.44 12.41 -4.33
CA TYR A 228 -8.62 12.20 -5.54
C TYR A 228 -7.12 12.10 -5.27
N SER A 229 -6.61 12.77 -4.23
CA SER A 229 -5.22 12.63 -3.80
C SER A 229 -4.86 11.20 -3.40
N ILE A 230 -5.78 10.48 -2.75
CA ILE A 230 -5.62 9.08 -2.37
C ILE A 230 -5.75 8.17 -3.59
N LYS A 231 -6.66 8.46 -4.51
CA LYS A 231 -6.78 7.71 -5.78
C LYS A 231 -5.52 7.83 -6.63
N PHE A 232 -4.96 9.03 -6.71
CA PHE A 232 -3.69 9.27 -7.40
C PHE A 232 -2.55 8.49 -6.76
N LEU A 233 -2.50 8.46 -5.43
CA LEU A 233 -1.49 7.69 -4.69
C LEU A 233 -1.64 6.18 -4.90
N ALA A 234 -2.87 5.67 -4.98
CA ALA A 234 -3.13 4.27 -5.34
C ALA A 234 -2.58 3.95 -6.75
N LEU A 235 -2.81 4.84 -7.72
CA LEU A 235 -2.26 4.69 -9.07
C LEU A 235 -0.72 4.70 -9.09
N GLN A 236 -0.08 5.60 -8.33
CA GLN A 236 1.38 5.62 -8.21
C GLN A 236 1.93 4.36 -7.55
N THR A 237 1.24 3.86 -6.51
CA THR A 237 1.65 2.64 -5.81
C THR A 237 1.59 1.42 -6.73
N GLU A 238 0.57 1.34 -7.58
CA GLU A 238 0.47 0.32 -8.62
C GLU A 238 1.61 0.42 -9.65
N GLU A 239 1.95 1.64 -10.07
CA GLU A 239 3.03 1.88 -11.01
C GLU A 239 4.39 1.40 -10.45
N GLU A 240 4.63 1.65 -9.17
CA GLU A 240 5.84 1.24 -8.44
C GLU A 240 5.88 -0.26 -8.10
N ALA A 241 4.73 -0.95 -8.11
CA ALA A 241 4.66 -2.38 -7.79
C ALA A 241 5.47 -3.22 -8.78
N ASN A 242 6.17 -4.25 -8.29
CA ASN A 242 6.96 -5.14 -9.14
C ASN A 242 6.11 -6.27 -9.73
N ILE A 243 5.13 -5.89 -10.56
CA ILE A 243 4.16 -6.79 -11.19
C ILE A 243 4.21 -6.67 -12.71
N GLY A 244 3.56 -7.61 -13.41
CA GLY A 244 3.49 -7.62 -14.87
C GLY A 244 2.81 -6.38 -15.46
N SER A 245 3.03 -6.14 -16.76
CA SER A 245 2.48 -4.97 -17.46
C SER A 245 0.94 -4.96 -17.54
N GLN A 246 0.32 -6.13 -17.71
CA GLN A 246 -1.14 -6.21 -17.92
C GLN A 246 -1.96 -5.73 -16.70
N PRO A 247 -1.68 -6.17 -15.45
CA PRO A 247 -2.35 -5.62 -14.27
C PRO A 247 -2.21 -4.10 -14.15
N LYS A 248 -0.98 -3.56 -14.31
CA LYS A 248 -0.72 -2.10 -14.31
C LYS A 248 -1.55 -1.35 -15.34
N ALA A 249 -1.64 -1.90 -16.56
CA ALA A 249 -2.43 -1.31 -17.63
C ALA A 249 -3.93 -1.35 -17.30
N GLY A 250 -4.43 -2.42 -16.68
CA GLY A 250 -5.81 -2.53 -16.20
C GLY A 250 -6.16 -1.47 -15.16
N VAL A 251 -5.29 -1.25 -14.17
CA VAL A 251 -5.47 -0.19 -13.17
C VAL A 251 -5.41 1.19 -13.81
N ALA A 252 -4.50 1.42 -14.75
CA ALA A 252 -4.41 2.68 -15.49
C ALA A 252 -5.69 2.97 -16.30
N VAL A 253 -6.29 1.97 -16.94
CA VAL A 253 -7.59 2.12 -17.63
C VAL A 253 -8.70 2.46 -16.62
N ALA A 254 -8.74 1.79 -15.48
CA ALA A 254 -9.72 2.09 -14.42
C ALA A 254 -9.55 3.52 -13.87
N ALA A 255 -8.31 3.98 -13.69
CA ALA A 255 -7.98 5.33 -13.22
C ALA A 255 -8.32 6.41 -14.26
N LEU A 256 -8.04 6.16 -15.54
CA LEU A 256 -8.43 7.07 -16.62
C LEU A 256 -9.96 7.19 -16.73
N SER A 257 -10.67 6.07 -16.61
CA SER A 257 -12.13 6.04 -16.57
C SER A 257 -12.67 6.88 -15.41
N GLU A 258 -12.12 6.71 -14.21
CA GLU A 258 -12.49 7.51 -13.05
C GLU A 258 -12.18 9.00 -13.24
N GLY A 259 -11.02 9.32 -13.79
CA GLY A 259 -10.60 10.70 -14.07
C GLY A 259 -11.51 11.46 -15.02
N TRP A 260 -12.29 10.73 -15.84
CA TRP A 260 -13.29 11.28 -16.76
C TRP A 260 -14.73 11.20 -16.24
N ARG A 261 -15.03 10.25 -15.35
CA ARG A 261 -16.33 10.14 -14.67
C ARG A 261 -16.50 11.25 -13.63
N ALA A 262 -15.41 11.58 -12.94
CA ALA A 262 -15.39 12.58 -11.89
C ALA A 262 -15.48 14.01 -12.44
N ALA A 263 -16.21 14.87 -11.72
CA ALA A 263 -16.27 16.31 -11.96
C ALA A 263 -16.19 17.04 -10.62
N THR A 264 -15.48 18.18 -10.60
CA THR A 264 -15.33 19.00 -9.41
C THR A 264 -15.05 20.46 -9.76
N ASN A 265 -15.57 21.37 -8.93
CA ASN A 265 -15.33 22.81 -9.04
C ASN A 265 -14.08 23.24 -8.25
N ASP A 266 -13.58 22.39 -7.35
CA ASP A 266 -12.38 22.68 -6.57
C ASP A 266 -11.13 22.64 -7.46
N VAL A 267 -10.35 23.73 -7.47
CA VAL A 267 -9.13 23.87 -8.27
C VAL A 267 -8.10 22.79 -7.94
N ARG A 268 -7.91 22.46 -6.66
CA ARG A 268 -6.94 21.44 -6.22
C ARG A 268 -7.37 20.06 -6.68
N GLN A 269 -8.64 19.73 -6.50
CA GLN A 269 -9.19 18.45 -6.97
C GLN A 269 -9.14 18.32 -8.49
N ARG A 270 -9.33 19.41 -9.25
CA ARG A 270 -9.13 19.41 -10.71
C ARG A 270 -7.69 19.10 -11.10
N GLN A 271 -6.70 19.61 -10.34
CA GLN A 271 -5.30 19.26 -10.55
C GLN A 271 -5.02 17.78 -10.26
N ASP A 272 -5.61 17.22 -9.19
CA ASP A 272 -5.50 15.78 -8.89
C ASP A 272 -6.08 14.92 -10.02
N LEU A 273 -7.27 15.27 -10.54
CA LEU A 273 -7.88 14.58 -11.66
C LEU A 273 -7.03 14.67 -12.94
N LEU A 274 -6.47 15.83 -13.24
CA LEU A 274 -5.55 16.01 -14.36
C LEU A 274 -4.30 15.12 -14.21
N ARG A 275 -3.72 15.05 -13.00
CA ARG A 275 -2.58 14.16 -12.71
C ARG A 275 -2.95 12.69 -12.89
N ILE A 276 -4.09 12.26 -12.38
CA ILE A 276 -4.60 10.90 -12.57
C ILE A 276 -4.69 10.57 -14.06
N ARG A 277 -5.30 11.44 -14.87
CA ARG A 277 -5.45 11.19 -16.32
C ARG A 277 -4.09 11.10 -17.02
N LYS A 278 -3.20 12.07 -16.81
CA LYS A 278 -1.88 12.07 -17.48
C LYS A 278 -1.02 10.86 -17.09
N THR A 279 -0.96 10.52 -15.80
CA THR A 279 -0.25 9.32 -15.34
C THR A 279 -0.88 8.04 -15.92
N SER A 280 -2.21 7.96 -15.97
CA SER A 280 -2.90 6.81 -16.56
C SER A 280 -2.59 6.65 -18.04
N ILE A 281 -2.63 7.73 -18.83
CA ILE A 281 -2.29 7.72 -20.25
C ILE A 281 -0.84 7.28 -20.46
N ASP A 282 0.08 7.80 -19.64
CA ASP A 282 1.49 7.42 -19.72
C ASP A 282 1.73 5.95 -19.35
N MET A 283 1.03 5.43 -18.34
CA MET A 283 1.06 4.00 -18.00
C MET A 283 0.48 3.14 -19.13
N ILE A 284 -0.64 3.53 -19.74
CA ILE A 284 -1.23 2.83 -20.90
C ILE A 284 -0.23 2.77 -22.06
N LYS A 285 0.46 3.88 -22.34
CA LYS A 285 1.50 3.96 -23.36
C LYS A 285 2.67 3.02 -23.08
N ARG A 286 3.13 2.93 -21.82
CA ARG A 286 4.30 2.10 -21.42
C ARG A 286 3.98 0.61 -21.32
N TYR A 287 2.79 0.26 -20.81
CA TYR A 287 2.46 -1.12 -20.46
C TYR A 287 1.59 -1.83 -21.50
N SER A 288 0.93 -1.06 -22.38
CA SER A 288 -0.04 -1.52 -23.38
C SER A 288 -1.25 -2.24 -22.76
N THR A 289 -2.42 -2.08 -23.36
CA THR A 289 -3.64 -2.79 -22.91
C THR A 289 -4.37 -3.39 -24.09
N THR A 290 -5.05 -4.51 -23.83
CA THR A 290 -6.00 -5.13 -24.78
C THR A 290 -7.44 -4.73 -24.48
N ASP A 291 -7.68 -3.97 -23.40
CA ASP A 291 -9.03 -3.53 -23.01
C ASP A 291 -9.56 -2.48 -24.00
N PRO A 292 -10.63 -2.78 -24.76
CA PRO A 292 -11.20 -1.85 -25.73
C PRO A 292 -11.82 -0.61 -25.08
N ALA A 293 -12.10 -0.63 -23.77
CA ALA A 293 -12.59 0.54 -23.05
C ALA A 293 -11.58 1.71 -23.06
N VAL A 294 -10.30 1.46 -23.36
CA VAL A 294 -9.27 2.49 -23.42
C VAL A 294 -9.49 3.51 -24.55
N TYR A 295 -10.03 3.07 -25.69
CA TYR A 295 -10.16 3.92 -26.89
C TYR A 295 -11.08 5.13 -26.70
N PRO A 296 -12.33 4.98 -26.22
CA PRO A 296 -13.20 6.13 -25.96
C PRO A 296 -12.62 7.07 -24.88
N LEU A 297 -11.83 6.54 -23.94
CA LEU A 297 -11.19 7.35 -22.90
C LEU A 297 -10.05 8.22 -23.45
N LEU A 298 -9.18 7.65 -24.30
CA LEU A 298 -8.11 8.39 -24.97
C LEU A 298 -8.67 9.40 -25.98
N GLU A 299 -9.75 9.05 -26.66
CA GLU A 299 -10.48 9.99 -27.51
C GLU A 299 -11.03 11.18 -26.72
N ARG A 300 -11.61 10.92 -25.55
CA ARG A 300 -12.06 11.99 -24.66
C ARG A 300 -10.91 12.86 -24.19
N SER A 301 -9.76 12.29 -23.82
CA SER A 301 -8.55 13.06 -23.50
C SER A 301 -8.01 13.91 -24.64
N PHE A 302 -8.16 13.47 -25.89
CA PHE A 302 -7.83 14.30 -27.03
C PHE A 302 -8.81 15.47 -27.24
N LYS A 303 -10.12 15.21 -27.15
CA LYS A 303 -11.18 16.20 -27.45
C LYS A 303 -11.42 17.20 -26.32
N GLU A 304 -11.43 16.72 -25.08
CA GLU A 304 -11.81 17.45 -23.87
C GLU A 304 -10.64 17.67 -22.89
N GLY A 305 -9.42 17.21 -23.23
CA GLY A 305 -8.24 17.31 -22.38
C GLY A 305 -7.95 18.74 -21.88
N GLY A 306 -7.48 18.83 -20.63
CA GLY A 306 -7.35 20.12 -19.94
C GLY A 306 -6.19 20.98 -20.42
N ASP A 307 -5.18 20.37 -21.04
CA ASP A 307 -4.03 21.03 -21.64
C ASP A 307 -3.60 20.30 -22.93
N ASP A 308 -2.71 20.92 -23.71
CA ASP A 308 -2.23 20.30 -24.96
C ASP A 308 -1.28 19.13 -24.71
N ASN A 309 -0.69 19.03 -23.52
CA ASN A 309 0.15 17.89 -23.17
C ASN A 309 -0.70 16.62 -23.01
N GLU A 310 -1.86 16.69 -22.37
CA GLU A 310 -2.79 15.57 -22.24
C GLU A 310 -3.24 15.06 -23.62
N LYS A 311 -3.47 15.98 -24.58
CA LYS A 311 -3.81 15.63 -25.97
C LYS A 311 -2.64 14.97 -26.70
N LEU A 312 -1.42 15.47 -26.51
CA LEU A 312 -0.21 14.86 -27.09
C LEU A 312 0.04 13.48 -26.48
N ASP A 313 -0.13 13.34 -25.17
CA ASP A 313 0.00 12.08 -24.44
C ASP A 313 -1.01 11.06 -24.99
N SER A 314 -2.28 11.45 -25.20
CA SER A 314 -3.29 10.54 -25.76
C SER A 314 -2.99 10.10 -27.19
N ILE A 315 -2.47 11.00 -28.04
CA ILE A 315 -1.98 10.65 -29.38
C ILE A 315 -0.86 9.60 -29.31
N THR A 316 0.13 9.81 -28.45
CA THR A 316 1.27 8.88 -28.32
C THR A 316 0.86 7.55 -27.70
N ALA A 317 -0.11 7.54 -26.77
CA ALA A 317 -0.65 6.33 -26.20
C ALA A 317 -1.41 5.49 -27.24
N LEU A 318 -2.26 6.12 -28.07
CA LEU A 318 -2.92 5.44 -29.19
C LEU A 318 -1.90 4.83 -30.14
N ALA A 319 -0.83 5.58 -30.45
CA ALA A 319 0.22 5.09 -31.33
C ALA A 319 0.95 3.86 -30.76
N ALA A 320 1.25 3.88 -29.46
CA ALA A 320 1.87 2.76 -28.76
C ALA A 320 0.96 1.51 -28.71
N LEU A 321 -0.37 1.69 -28.69
CA LEU A 321 -1.30 0.55 -28.79
C LEU A 321 -1.29 -0.09 -30.18
N GLY A 322 -1.09 0.70 -31.24
CA GLY A 322 -0.86 0.19 -32.61
C GLY A 322 -2.01 -0.62 -33.22
N SER A 323 -3.19 -0.61 -32.61
CA SER A 323 -4.35 -1.37 -33.07
C SER A 323 -5.08 -0.68 -34.23
N GLU A 324 -5.95 -1.42 -34.91
CA GLU A 324 -6.80 -0.85 -35.96
C GLU A 324 -7.69 0.29 -35.43
N ASP A 325 -8.23 0.16 -34.23
CA ASP A 325 -9.08 1.19 -33.63
C ASP A 325 -8.26 2.44 -33.23
N ALA A 326 -7.02 2.26 -32.78
CA ALA A 326 -6.11 3.38 -32.57
C ALA A 326 -5.80 4.13 -33.87
N VAL A 327 -5.53 3.41 -34.97
CA VAL A 327 -5.27 4.02 -36.29
C VAL A 327 -6.49 4.77 -36.82
N LYS A 328 -7.71 4.24 -36.62
CA LYS A 328 -8.96 4.94 -36.96
C LYS A 328 -9.11 6.24 -36.17
N LEU A 329 -8.87 6.21 -34.87
CA LEU A 329 -8.93 7.41 -34.02
C LEU A 329 -7.88 8.45 -34.43
N LEU A 330 -6.62 8.05 -34.60
CA LEU A 330 -5.55 8.95 -35.07
C LEU A 330 -5.89 9.58 -36.44
N SER A 331 -6.45 8.80 -37.36
CA SER A 331 -6.91 9.28 -38.66
C SER A 331 -8.03 10.32 -38.53
N SER A 332 -8.98 10.09 -37.63
CA SER A 332 -10.07 11.02 -37.34
C SER A 332 -9.55 12.31 -36.70
N PHE A 333 -8.64 12.20 -35.72
CA PHE A 333 -8.05 13.36 -35.04
C PHE A 333 -7.27 14.24 -36.01
N LEU A 334 -6.54 13.64 -36.95
CA LEU A 334 -5.83 14.38 -37.99
C LEU A 334 -6.79 15.19 -38.87
N GLN A 335 -7.91 14.58 -39.31
CA GLN A 335 -8.93 15.28 -40.10
C GLN A 335 -9.59 16.43 -39.32
N ILE A 336 -9.96 16.20 -38.06
CA ILE A 336 -10.59 17.22 -37.20
C ILE A 336 -9.62 18.40 -36.98
N THR A 337 -8.36 18.10 -36.64
CA THR A 337 -7.38 19.14 -36.30
C THR A 337 -6.97 19.95 -37.53
N THR A 338 -6.79 19.29 -38.68
CA THR A 338 -6.50 19.98 -39.95
C THR A 338 -7.67 20.83 -40.43
N GLY A 339 -8.91 20.35 -40.30
CA GLY A 339 -10.10 21.13 -40.59
C GLY A 339 -10.22 22.37 -39.70
N ARG A 340 -9.97 22.23 -38.39
CA ARG A 340 -9.92 23.36 -37.45
C ARG A 340 -8.85 24.37 -37.84
N TYR A 341 -7.63 23.91 -38.12
CA TYR A 341 -6.52 24.75 -38.55
C TYR A 341 -6.83 25.52 -39.84
N ALA A 342 -7.50 24.89 -40.81
CA ALA A 342 -7.91 25.54 -42.06
C ALA A 342 -8.93 26.67 -41.83
N SER A 343 -9.81 26.51 -40.83
CA SER A 343 -10.87 27.47 -40.51
C SER A 343 -10.44 28.64 -39.61
N GLN A 344 -9.31 28.53 -38.92
CA GLN A 344 -8.84 29.53 -37.95
C GLN A 344 -7.50 30.13 -38.38
N THR A 345 -7.36 31.46 -38.28
CA THR A 345 -6.10 32.14 -38.55
C THR A 345 -5.12 31.91 -37.39
N ASN A 346 -4.14 31.02 -37.60
CA ASN A 346 -2.94 30.79 -36.77
C ASN A 346 -3.16 30.29 -35.33
N ASN A 347 -3.40 28.98 -35.17
CA ASN A 347 -3.23 28.30 -33.89
C ASN A 347 -1.94 27.45 -33.87
N ARG A 348 -0.87 27.98 -33.23
CA ARG A 348 0.42 27.27 -33.09
C ARG A 348 0.28 25.91 -32.39
N SER A 349 -0.66 25.80 -31.46
CA SER A 349 -0.96 24.54 -30.76
C SER A 349 -1.46 23.47 -31.73
N ASP A 350 -2.37 23.84 -32.65
CA ASP A 350 -2.91 22.92 -33.64
C ASP A 350 -1.83 22.40 -34.60
N GLU A 351 -0.86 23.24 -35.00
CA GLU A 351 0.25 22.77 -35.84
C GLU A 351 1.12 21.73 -35.13
N ALA A 352 1.38 21.90 -33.83
CA ALA A 352 2.12 20.93 -33.04
C ALA A 352 1.37 19.60 -32.92
N LEU A 353 0.05 19.65 -32.70
CA LEU A 353 -0.81 18.47 -32.68
C LEU A 353 -0.82 17.75 -34.04
N ILE A 354 -0.95 18.49 -35.16
CA ILE A 354 -0.91 17.94 -36.51
C ILE A 354 0.41 17.21 -36.77
N ARG A 355 1.55 17.81 -36.42
CA ARG A 355 2.88 17.17 -36.56
C ARG A 355 2.95 15.87 -35.76
N SER A 356 2.46 15.87 -34.52
CA SER A 356 2.42 14.67 -33.68
C SER A 356 1.53 13.59 -34.29
N LEU A 357 0.33 13.95 -34.76
CA LEU A 357 -0.63 13.04 -35.40
C LEU A 357 -0.05 12.40 -36.66
N ILE A 358 0.61 13.17 -37.53
CA ILE A 358 1.24 12.65 -38.75
C ILE A 358 2.31 11.61 -38.42
N ASN A 359 3.20 11.92 -37.47
CA ASN A 359 4.28 11.01 -37.07
C ASN A 359 3.73 9.72 -36.47
N ASN A 360 2.82 9.84 -35.51
CA ASN A 360 2.23 8.71 -34.81
C ASN A 360 1.34 7.85 -35.72
N LEU A 361 0.56 8.47 -36.62
CA LEU A 361 -0.24 7.75 -37.61
C LEU A 361 0.63 7.00 -38.61
N GLY A 362 1.72 7.62 -39.10
CA GLY A 362 2.64 6.97 -40.04
C GLY A 362 3.30 5.72 -39.45
N VAL A 363 3.70 5.76 -38.18
CA VAL A 363 4.29 4.59 -37.48
C VAL A 363 3.23 3.51 -37.22
N SER A 364 2.06 3.90 -36.69
CA SER A 364 1.03 2.94 -36.30
C SER A 364 0.38 2.27 -37.50
N ALA A 365 0.13 3.03 -38.57
CA ALA A 365 -0.51 2.52 -39.77
C ALA A 365 0.37 1.52 -40.56
N ALA A 366 1.68 1.50 -40.32
CA ALA A 366 2.58 0.52 -40.93
C ALA A 366 2.34 -0.91 -40.43
N ASN A 367 1.79 -1.04 -39.21
CA ASN A 367 1.54 -2.33 -38.56
C ASN A 367 0.13 -2.89 -38.81
N VAL A 368 -0.74 -2.13 -39.48
CA VAL A 368 -2.10 -2.57 -39.83
C VAL A 368 -2.23 -2.78 -41.34
N SER A 369 -3.27 -3.49 -41.76
CA SER A 369 -3.50 -3.84 -43.17
C SER A 369 -4.90 -3.47 -43.64
N GLY A 370 -5.15 -3.63 -44.93
CA GLY A 370 -6.48 -3.50 -45.50
C GLY A 370 -7.10 -2.10 -45.41
N PRO A 371 -8.43 -1.98 -45.20
CA PRO A 371 -9.15 -0.71 -45.25
C PRO A 371 -8.64 0.34 -44.26
N VAL A 372 -8.15 -0.07 -43.09
CA VAL A 372 -7.67 0.84 -42.05
C VAL A 372 -6.38 1.55 -42.47
N ARG A 373 -5.46 0.82 -43.11
CA ARG A 373 -4.24 1.42 -43.69
C ARG A 373 -4.57 2.41 -44.81
N GLU A 374 -5.54 2.09 -45.66
CA GLU A 374 -5.96 3.01 -46.73
C GLU A 374 -6.67 4.26 -46.18
N SER A 375 -7.45 4.14 -45.11
CA SER A 375 -8.01 5.29 -44.39
C SER A 375 -6.90 6.19 -43.84
N ALA A 376 -5.84 5.62 -43.25
CA ALA A 376 -4.69 6.39 -42.77
C ALA A 376 -3.98 7.13 -43.91
N LYS A 377 -3.73 6.45 -45.05
CA LYS A 377 -3.16 7.09 -46.26
C LYS A 377 -4.03 8.23 -46.75
N SER A 378 -5.35 8.06 -46.76
CA SER A 378 -6.29 9.12 -47.16
C SER A 378 -6.18 10.35 -46.26
N SER A 379 -6.18 10.15 -44.93
CA SER A 379 -6.00 11.25 -43.97
C SER A 379 -4.64 11.96 -44.10
N LEU A 380 -3.57 11.23 -44.42
CA LEU A 380 -2.25 11.84 -44.66
C LEU A 380 -2.23 12.66 -45.95
N ARG A 381 -2.86 12.18 -47.04
CA ARG A 381 -2.98 12.93 -48.30
C ARG A 381 -3.75 14.24 -48.12
N SER A 382 -4.81 14.25 -47.30
CA SER A 382 -5.58 15.48 -47.07
C SER A 382 -4.77 16.60 -46.41
N VAL A 383 -3.71 16.29 -45.66
CA VAL A 383 -2.81 17.30 -45.07
C VAL A 383 -2.16 18.17 -46.16
N GLY A 384 -1.75 17.58 -47.29
CA GLY A 384 -1.11 18.32 -48.38
C GLY A 384 -2.02 19.37 -49.01
N ALA A 385 -3.34 19.10 -49.02
CA ALA A 385 -4.36 19.96 -49.59
C ALA A 385 -4.76 21.14 -48.69
N VAL A 386 -4.38 21.14 -47.40
CA VAL A 386 -4.78 22.21 -46.48
C VAL A 386 -4.02 23.51 -46.80
N PRO A 387 -4.74 24.63 -47.04
CA PRO A 387 -4.12 25.93 -47.23
C PRO A 387 -3.45 26.41 -45.94
N ASN A 388 -2.40 27.23 -46.06
CA ASN A 388 -1.66 27.84 -44.94
C ASN A 388 -0.85 26.90 -44.02
N LEU A 389 -0.92 25.57 -44.17
CA LEU A 389 0.02 24.69 -43.48
C LEU A 389 1.46 24.91 -43.99
N THR A 390 2.41 24.92 -43.06
CA THR A 390 3.82 25.12 -43.39
C THR A 390 4.33 23.99 -44.31
N PRO A 391 5.25 24.29 -45.25
CA PRO A 391 5.84 23.26 -46.12
C PRO A 391 6.46 22.10 -45.35
N ALA A 392 7.03 22.37 -44.16
CA ALA A 392 7.58 21.35 -43.28
C ALA A 392 6.54 20.31 -42.84
N VAL A 393 5.32 20.72 -42.51
CA VAL A 393 4.23 19.79 -42.14
C VAL A 393 3.77 18.97 -43.33
N LYS A 394 3.69 19.59 -44.52
CA LYS A 394 3.31 18.89 -45.77
C LYS A 394 4.34 17.84 -46.15
N ASN A 395 5.62 18.17 -46.04
CA ASN A 395 6.72 17.22 -46.27
C ASN A 395 6.66 16.07 -45.27
N LEU A 396 6.39 16.34 -43.99
CA LEU A 396 6.23 15.31 -42.97
C LEU A 396 5.11 14.31 -43.31
N ALA A 397 3.98 14.80 -43.82
CA ALA A 397 2.88 13.95 -44.27
C ALA A 397 3.25 13.10 -45.50
N SER A 398 3.99 13.68 -46.45
CA SER A 398 4.52 12.96 -47.62
C SER A 398 5.50 11.86 -47.22
N ASP A 399 6.39 12.13 -46.27
CA ASP A 399 7.35 11.17 -45.74
C ASP A 399 6.64 10.01 -45.04
N ALA A 400 5.64 10.33 -44.19
CA ALA A 400 4.80 9.32 -43.55
C ALA A 400 4.04 8.46 -44.58
N LEU A 401 3.50 9.07 -45.64
CA LEU A 401 2.80 8.35 -46.70
C LEU A 401 3.74 7.40 -47.46
N THR A 402 4.98 7.82 -47.70
CA THR A 402 5.99 7.01 -48.40
C THR A 402 6.32 5.74 -47.63
N LYS A 403 6.36 5.80 -46.29
CA LYS A 403 6.56 4.63 -45.42
C LYS A 403 5.40 3.63 -45.43
N LEU A 404 4.22 4.05 -45.90
CA LEU A 404 3.02 3.21 -45.97
C LEU A 404 2.80 2.59 -47.35
N ASN A 405 3.65 2.88 -48.34
CA ASN A 405 3.67 2.19 -49.63
C ASN A 405 4.71 1.09 -49.59
#